data_AF-A0A371PFE5-F1
#
_entry.id   AF-A0A371PFE5-F1
#
_cell.length_a   1.000
_cell.length_b   1.000
_cell.length_c   1.000
_cell.angle_alpha   90.00
_cell.angle_beta   90.00
_cell.angle_gamma   90.00
#
_symmetry.space_group_name_H-M   'P 1'
#
loop_
_entity.id
_entity.type
_entity.pdbx_description
1 polymer ?
#
loop_
_entity_poly.entity_id
_entity_poly.type
_entity_poly.pdbx_seq_one_letter_code
_entity_poly.pdbx_strand_id
1 'polypeptide(L)'
;MKTALQVTGVFFILVGVIFGITQISGLNELKEDVGYWERAADRSSDNYLIEERYLMEKERYESKLVLTISSVVVGLITGLFFLALSTIINLLQKLVNQEISTPSVQVNRTEPV
;
A
#
# COMPACT_ATOMS: atom_id res chain seq x y z
N MET A 1 2.45 -16.48 -15.26
CA MET A 1 1.57 -15.33 -14.96
C MET A 1 1.25 -15.21 -13.47
N LYS A 2 0.71 -16.27 -12.83
CA LYS A 2 0.44 -16.31 -11.37
C LYS A 2 1.64 -15.89 -10.51
N THR A 3 2.79 -16.55 -10.68
CA THR A 3 4.00 -16.27 -9.88
C THR A 3 4.47 -14.82 -10.04
N ALA A 4 4.37 -14.26 -11.24
CA ALA A 4 4.72 -12.86 -11.49
C ALA A 4 3.80 -11.91 -10.71
N LEU A 5 2.49 -12.15 -10.69
CA LEU A 5 1.54 -11.34 -9.91
C LEU A 5 1.80 -11.44 -8.40
N GLN A 6 2.16 -12.62 -7.89
CA GLN A 6 2.51 -12.79 -6.48
C GLN A 6 3.77 -12.00 -6.11
N VAL A 7 4.82 -12.12 -6.92
CA VAL A 7 6.09 -11.39 -6.70
C VAL A 7 5.85 -9.89 -6.79
N THR A 8 5.12 -9.41 -7.79
CA THR A 8 4.75 -7.99 -7.92
C THR A 8 3.96 -7.50 -6.71
N GLY A 9 2.98 -8.27 -6.23
CA GLY A 9 2.19 -7.91 -5.06
C GLY A 9 3.03 -7.77 -3.78
N VAL A 10 3.90 -8.75 -3.51
CA VAL A 10 4.83 -8.69 -2.37
C VAL A 10 5.81 -7.53 -2.53
N PHE A 11 6.33 -7.30 -3.73
CA PHE A 11 7.25 -6.21 -4.01
C PHE A 11 6.64 -4.84 -3.69
N PHE A 12 5.40 -4.57 -4.11
CA PHE A 12 4.72 -3.31 -3.79
C PHE A 12 4.50 -3.10 -2.28
N ILE A 13 4.15 -4.16 -1.56
CA ILE A 13 4.02 -4.10 -0.09
C ILE A 13 5.37 -3.75 0.54
N LEU A 14 6.43 -4.44 0.15
CA LEU A 14 7.77 -4.21 0.69
C LEU A 14 8.27 -2.80 0.38
N VAL A 15 8.11 -2.33 -0.87
CA VAL A 15 8.49 -0.96 -1.25
C VAL A 15 7.73 0.07 -0.44
N GLY A 16 6.40 -0.09 -0.30
CA GLY A 16 5.57 0.81 0.51
C GLY A 16 6.03 0.87 1.96
N VAL A 17 6.28 -0.28 2.58
CA VAL A 17 6.74 -0.37 3.98
C VAL A 17 8.14 0.23 4.15
N ILE A 18 9.11 -0.16 3.30
CA ILE A 18 10.49 0.34 3.38
C ILE A 18 10.52 1.85 3.17
N PHE A 19 9.81 2.36 2.17
CA PHE A 19 9.71 3.80 1.93
C PHE A 19 9.07 4.53 3.12
N GLY A 20 8.01 3.98 3.71
CA GLY A 20 7.41 4.53 4.93
C GLY A 20 8.42 4.65 6.06
N ILE A 21 9.20 3.60 6.32
CA ILE A 21 10.21 3.56 7.38
C ILE A 21 11.31 4.59 7.15
N THR A 22 11.82 4.74 5.92
CA THR A 22 12.91 5.70 5.63
C THR A 22 12.46 7.15 5.79
N GLN A 23 11.17 7.44 5.63
CA GLN A 23 10.63 8.80 5.83
C GLN A 23 10.44 9.19 7.30
N ILE A 24 10.41 8.23 8.24
CA ILE A 24 10.14 8.50 9.67
C ILE A 24 11.16 9.47 10.27
N SER A 25 12.47 9.28 10.01
CA SER A 25 13.52 10.16 10.56
C SER A 25 13.29 11.61 10.15
N GLY A 26 13.07 11.84 8.86
CA GLY A 26 12.86 13.19 8.35
C GLY A 26 11.47 13.76 8.67
N LEU A 27 10.52 12.98 9.17
CA LEU A 27 9.26 13.47 9.74
C LEU A 27 9.44 13.90 11.19
N ASN A 28 10.26 13.17 11.96
CA ASN A 28 10.60 13.54 13.32
C ASN A 28 11.36 14.87 13.37
N GLU A 29 12.35 15.06 12.50
CA GLU A 29 13.08 16.34 12.39
C GLU A 29 12.13 17.52 12.12
N LEU A 30 11.25 17.39 11.12
CA LEU A 30 10.27 18.44 10.81
C LEU A 30 9.30 18.68 11.97
N LYS A 31 8.91 17.64 12.70
CA LYS A 31 8.03 17.78 13.87
C LYS A 31 8.72 18.58 14.98
N GLU A 32 10.01 18.35 15.21
CA GLU A 32 10.80 19.11 16.17
C GLU A 32 10.93 20.57 15.75
N ASP A 33 11.19 20.84 14.47
CA ASP A 33 11.25 22.19 13.90
C ASP A 33 9.91 22.93 14.07
N VAL A 34 8.79 22.29 13.73
CA VAL A 34 7.45 22.85 13.95
C VAL A 34 7.24 23.20 15.41
N GLY A 35 7.57 22.29 16.34
CA GLY A 35 7.42 22.55 17.78
C GLY A 35 8.38 23.61 18.31
N TYR A 36 9.52 23.85 17.67
CA TYR A 36 10.39 24.99 17.99
C TYR A 36 9.75 26.30 17.56
N TRP A 37 9.29 26.39 16.31
CA TRP A 37 8.72 27.61 15.76
C TRP A 37 7.36 27.95 16.36
N GLU A 38 6.55 26.96 16.73
CA GLU A 38 5.31 27.13 17.49
C GLU A 38 5.60 27.85 18.83
N ARG A 39 6.57 27.34 19.60
CA ARG A 39 6.99 27.97 20.87
C ARG A 39 7.59 29.35 20.68
N ALA A 40 8.24 29.61 19.54
CA ALA A 40 8.77 30.93 19.22
C ALA A 40 7.65 31.92 18.87
N ALA A 41 6.66 31.50 18.08
CA ALA A 41 5.50 32.31 17.72
C ALA A 41 4.67 32.66 18.96
N ASP A 42 4.43 31.69 19.85
CA ASP A 42 3.72 31.92 21.11
C ASP A 42 4.39 32.96 22.02
N ARG A 43 5.73 33.02 22.01
CA ARG A 43 6.52 33.98 22.82
C ARG A 43 6.70 35.33 22.16
N SER A 44 6.38 35.46 20.88
CA SER A 44 6.63 36.66 20.07
C SER A 44 5.45 36.89 19.14
N SER A 45 4.25 36.95 19.72
CA SER A 45 2.96 37.10 19.03
C SER A 45 2.90 38.30 18.09
N ASP A 46 3.73 39.30 18.33
CA ASP A 46 3.73 40.56 17.59
C ASP A 46 4.70 40.52 16.39
N ASN A 47 5.45 39.43 16.23
CA ASN A 47 6.45 39.26 15.18
C ASN A 47 5.95 38.35 14.05
N TYR A 48 5.38 38.99 13.03
CA TYR A 48 4.79 38.31 11.86
C TYR A 48 5.77 37.38 11.11
N LEU A 49 7.08 37.66 11.15
CA LEU A 49 8.08 36.82 10.47
C LEU A 49 8.25 35.45 11.16
N ILE A 50 8.06 35.41 12.49
CA ILE A 50 8.15 34.17 13.26
C ILE A 50 6.88 33.33 13.03
N GLU A 51 5.72 33.97 13.02
CA GLU A 51 4.45 33.33 12.70
C GLU A 51 4.44 32.75 11.28
N GLU A 52 4.88 33.53 10.29
CA GLU A 52 5.01 33.07 8.90
C GLU A 52 5.94 31.86 8.79
N ARG A 53 7.08 31.88 9.52
CA ARG A 53 8.01 30.74 9.51
C ARG A 53 7.39 29.49 10.15
N TYR A 54 6.67 29.63 11.25
CA TYR A 54 5.93 28.53 11.87
C TYR A 54 4.92 27.91 10.89
N LEU A 55 4.09 28.74 10.24
CA LEU A 55 3.10 28.27 9.28
C LEU A 55 3.73 27.52 8.11
N MET A 56 4.87 28.02 7.59
CA MET A 56 5.61 27.37 6.52
C MET A 56 6.16 25.99 6.91
N GLU A 57 6.79 25.87 8.09
CA GLU A 57 7.29 24.56 8.55
C GLU A 57 6.15 23.59 8.87
N LYS A 58 5.02 24.11 9.39
CA LYS A 58 3.81 23.31 9.65
C LYS A 58 3.23 22.73 8.37
N GLU A 59 3.05 23.57 7.34
CA GLU A 59 2.55 23.12 6.03
C GLU A 59 3.49 22.07 5.41
N ARG A 60 4.80 22.27 5.55
CA ARG A 60 5.82 21.31 5.08
C ARG A 60 5.74 19.98 5.80
N TYR A 61 5.58 20.00 7.13
CA TYR A 61 5.39 18.79 7.94
C TYR A 61 4.10 18.06 7.55
N GLU A 62 2.96 18.76 7.49
CA GLU A 62 1.66 18.17 7.13
C GLU A 62 1.69 17.57 5.72
N SER A 63 2.27 18.28 4.74
CA SER A 63 2.43 17.78 3.38
C SER A 63 3.28 16.52 3.32
N LYS A 64 4.43 16.50 4.02
CA LYS A 64 5.29 15.30 4.06
C LYS A 64 4.61 14.13 4.76
N LEU A 65 3.84 14.40 5.81
CA LEU A 65 3.09 13.38 6.55
C LEU A 65 2.04 12.74 5.63
N VAL A 66 1.24 13.56 4.94
CA VAL A 66 0.21 13.09 4.00
C VAL A 66 0.84 12.28 2.87
N LEU A 67 1.93 12.76 2.27
CA LEU A 67 2.64 12.04 1.21
C LEU A 67 3.17 10.69 1.69
N THR A 68 3.76 10.66 2.89
CA THR A 68 4.31 9.43 3.48
C THR A 68 3.19 8.41 3.71
N ILE A 69 2.12 8.80 4.40
CA ILE A 69 0.99 7.91 4.66
C ILE A 69 0.34 7.44 3.36
N SER A 70 0.08 8.36 2.43
CA SER A 70 -0.53 8.04 1.13
C SER A 70 0.32 7.04 0.35
N SER A 71 1.64 7.22 0.31
CA SER A 71 2.55 6.31 -0.39
C SER A 71 2.55 4.90 0.20
N VAL A 72 2.56 4.78 1.53
CA VAL A 72 2.50 3.50 2.24
C VAL A 72 1.17 2.81 1.95
N VAL A 73 0.05 3.53 2.11
CA VAL A 73 -1.30 3.00 1.90
C VAL A 73 -1.49 2.56 0.45
N VAL A 74 -1.05 3.36 -0.52
CA VAL A 74 -1.11 2.99 -1.95
C VAL A 74 -0.29 1.73 -2.22
N GLY A 75 0.95 1.66 -1.72
CA GLY A 75 1.80 0.46 -1.88
C GLY A 75 1.14 -0.80 -1.32
N LEU A 76 0.52 -0.71 -0.13
CA LEU A 76 -0.19 -1.81 0.49
C LEU A 76 -1.43 -2.23 -0.33
N ILE A 77 -2.28 -1.28 -0.72
CA ILE A 77 -3.50 -1.57 -1.48
C ILE A 77 -3.15 -2.18 -2.85
N THR A 78 -2.21 -1.59 -3.58
CA THR A 78 -1.76 -2.10 -4.88
C THR A 78 -1.17 -3.51 -4.74
N GLY A 79 -0.35 -3.74 -3.71
CA GLY A 79 0.22 -5.06 -3.46
C GLY A 79 -0.83 -6.12 -3.14
N LEU A 80 -1.78 -5.80 -2.25
CA LEU A 80 -2.91 -6.67 -1.92
C LEU A 80 -3.79 -6.98 -3.14
N PHE A 81 -4.02 -5.99 -4.01
CA PHE A 81 -4.75 -6.17 -5.26
C PHE A 81 -4.10 -7.24 -6.15
N PHE A 82 -2.79 -7.18 -6.35
CA PHE A 82 -2.08 -8.17 -7.16
C PHE A 82 -2.09 -9.58 -6.54
N LEU A 83 -2.00 -9.67 -5.21
CA LEU A 83 -2.11 -10.94 -4.49
C LEU A 83 -3.51 -11.56 -4.64
N ALA A 84 -4.56 -10.73 -4.52
CA ALA A 84 -5.94 -11.15 -4.72
C ALA A 84 -6.15 -11.64 -6.17
N LEU A 85 -5.67 -10.88 -7.15
CA LEU A 85 -5.78 -11.26 -8.57
C LEU A 85 -5.07 -12.59 -8.86
N SER A 86 -3.87 -12.79 -8.30
CA SER A 86 -3.17 -14.07 -8.40
C SER A 86 -3.98 -15.23 -7.79
N THR A 87 -4.70 -14.97 -6.71
CA THR A 87 -5.50 -15.99 -6.02
C THR A 87 -6.72 -16.36 -6.86
N ILE A 88 -7.41 -15.37 -7.42
CA ILE A 88 -8.55 -15.58 -8.32
C ILE A 88 -8.13 -16.41 -9.53
N ILE A 89 -7.04 -16.06 -10.21
CA ILE A 89 -6.52 -16.82 -11.35
C ILE A 89 -6.22 -18.27 -10.96
N ASN A 90 -5.61 -18.49 -9.80
CA ASN A 90 -5.30 -19.83 -9.31
C ASN A 90 -6.56 -20.67 -9.03
N LEU A 91 -7.61 -20.06 -8.48
CA LEU A 91 -8.88 -20.73 -8.24
C LEU A 91 -9.58 -21.09 -9.56
N LEU A 92 -9.60 -20.16 -10.52
CA LEU A 92 -10.16 -20.40 -11.86
C LEU A 92 -9.41 -21.53 -12.59
N GLN A 93 -8.08 -21.55 -12.55
CA GLN A 93 -7.28 -22.62 -13.14
C GLN A 93 -7.59 -23.99 -12.50
N LYS A 94 -7.76 -24.05 -11.18
CA LYS A 94 -8.12 -25.29 -10.48
C LYS A 94 -9.50 -25.79 -10.90
N LEU A 95 -10.48 -24.89 -11.00
CA LEU A 95 -11.85 -25.23 -11.37
C LEU A 95 -11.91 -25.79 -12.80
N VAL A 96 -11.27 -25.10 -13.76
CA VAL A 96 -11.18 -25.55 -15.15
C VAL A 96 -10.48 -26.91 -15.25
N ASN A 97 -9.38 -27.11 -14.54
CA ASN A 97 -8.65 -28.39 -14.57
C ASN A 97 -9.44 -29.54 -13.93
N GLN A 98 -10.30 -29.26 -12.94
CA GLN A 98 -11.19 -30.26 -12.35
C GLN A 98 -12.29 -30.71 -13.32
N GLU A 99 -12.93 -29.78 -14.04
CA GLU A 99 -13.95 -30.12 -15.05
C GLU A 99 -13.39 -30.97 -16.20
N ILE A 100 -12.14 -30.74 -16.60
CA ILE A 100 -11.47 -31.53 -17.64
C ILE A 100 -11.11 -32.95 -17.16
N SER A 101 -10.92 -33.15 -15.84
CA SER A 101 -10.46 -34.41 -15.27
C SER A 101 -11.59 -35.38 -14.89
N THR A 102 -12.85 -34.95 -14.90
CA THR A 102 -13.99 -35.86 -14.77
C THR A 102 -14.10 -36.72 -16.03
N PRO A 103 -13.88 -38.06 -15.96
CA PRO A 103 -14.13 -38.91 -17.10
C PRO A 103 -15.62 -38.85 -17.39
N SER A 104 -15.98 -38.58 -18.65
CA SER A 104 -17.32 -38.85 -19.14
C SER A 104 -17.68 -40.27 -18.73
N VAL A 105 -18.72 -40.40 -17.91
CA VAL A 105 -19.30 -41.69 -17.54
C VAL A 105 -19.52 -42.46 -18.84
N GLN A 106 -18.74 -43.52 -19.07
CA GLN A 106 -19.03 -44.46 -20.14
C GLN A 106 -20.35 -45.12 -19.76
N VAL A 107 -21.44 -44.61 -20.35
CA VAL A 107 -22.75 -45.25 -20.32
C VAL A 107 -22.58 -46.53 -21.11
N ASN A 108 -22.26 -47.61 -20.41
CA ASN A 108 -22.20 -48.94 -20.98
C ASN A 108 -23.62 -49.32 -21.39
N ARG A 109 -23.91 -49.15 -22.68
CA ARG A 109 -25.17 -49.52 -23.30
C ARG A 109 -25.17 -51.04 -23.41
N THR A 110 -25.67 -51.72 -22.38
CA THR A 110 -26.04 -53.13 -22.50
C THR A 110 -27.27 -53.21 -23.39
N GLU A 111 -27.07 -53.71 -24.62
CA GLU A 111 -28.14 -54.09 -25.54
C GLU A 111 -28.94 -55.29 -24.99
N PRO A 112 -30.22 -55.43 -25.39
CA PRO A 112 -31.11 -56.45 -24.85
C PRO A 112 -30.90 -57.80 -25.54
N VAL A 113 -30.99 -58.89 -24.78
CA VAL A 113 -31.26 -60.26 -25.27
C VAL A 113 -32.44 -60.80 -24.48
#